data_AF-A0ABD1JAP4-F1
#
_entry.id   AF-A0ABD1JAP4-F1
#
_cell.length_a   1.000
_cell.length_b   1.000
_cell.length_c   1.000
_cell.angle_alpha   90.00
_cell.angle_beta   90.00
_cell.angle_gamma   90.00
#
_symmetry.space_group_name_H-M   'P 1'
#
loop_
_entity.id
_entity.type
_entity.pdbx_description
1 polymer ?
#
loop_
_entity_poly.entity_id
_entity_poly.type
_entity_poly.pdbx_seq_one_letter_code
_entity_poly.pdbx_strand_id
1 'polypeptide(L)'
;MTTYLFKVNFTEMETPYIVNQKSCSNLRKCQLLSLYHAHRQGQSAIMRCLVFLVLLGAAFAEDDKIVGGYECQPYSQPHQVSLNSGYHFCGGSLVNENWVVSAAHCYKSRVEVHMGEHNIRVTEGHEQFITSSRVIKHPRYSSYNIDNDIMLIKLSKPATLNQYVQPVALPTSCASAGTRCTVSGWGNTMSSTADRNKLQCLQIPILSDRDCDKAYPGMITDAMFCAGYMEGGKDSCQGDSGGPVVCNGVLQGVVSWGYGCAEAGHPGVYAKVCLFNDWLEQTMASY
;
A
#
# COMPACT_ATOMS: atom_id res chain seq x y z
N MET A 1 -43.52 -9.48 -61.30
CA MET A 1 -43.37 -8.04 -61.58
C MET A 1 -41.90 -7.68 -61.41
N THR A 2 -41.25 -7.44 -62.53
CA THR A 2 -40.10 -6.55 -62.81
C THR A 2 -38.99 -6.36 -61.77
N THR A 3 -37.83 -6.90 -62.11
CA THR A 3 -36.48 -6.57 -61.61
C THR A 3 -36.09 -5.13 -61.95
N TYR A 4 -35.43 -4.43 -61.02
CA TYR A 4 -34.61 -3.25 -61.35
C TYR A 4 -33.19 -3.45 -60.81
N LEU A 5 -32.24 -3.60 -61.75
CA LEU A 5 -30.82 -3.45 -61.51
C LEU A 5 -30.48 -1.96 -61.49
N PHE A 6 -29.81 -1.49 -60.44
CA PHE A 6 -29.03 -0.25 -60.52
C PHE A 6 -27.54 -0.62 -60.61
N LYS A 7 -26.99 -0.53 -61.83
CA LYS A 7 -25.55 -0.41 -62.05
C LYS A 7 -25.15 1.01 -61.71
N VAL A 8 -24.20 1.17 -60.80
CA VAL A 8 -23.49 2.43 -60.61
C VAL A 8 -22.02 2.18 -60.92
N ASN A 9 -21.59 2.66 -62.08
CA ASN A 9 -20.18 2.75 -62.45
C ASN A 9 -19.58 3.95 -61.73
N PHE A 10 -18.45 3.76 -61.05
CA PHE A 10 -17.56 4.85 -60.67
C PHE A 10 -16.18 4.60 -61.27
N THR A 11 -15.89 5.37 -62.32
CA THR A 11 -14.57 5.70 -62.84
C THR A 11 -13.89 6.72 -61.91
N GLU A 12 -12.58 6.54 -61.72
CA GLU A 12 -11.52 7.50 -61.36
C GLU A 12 -11.80 8.59 -60.30
N MET A 13 -11.04 8.57 -59.18
CA MET A 13 -10.00 9.58 -58.89
C MET A 13 -9.34 9.32 -57.54
N GLU A 14 -8.01 9.39 -57.55
CA GLU A 14 -7.13 9.48 -56.38
C GLU A 14 -7.49 10.68 -55.49
N THR A 15 -7.53 10.50 -54.17
CA THR A 15 -7.07 11.51 -53.20
C THR A 15 -6.88 10.85 -51.82
N PRO A 16 -5.76 11.08 -51.13
CA PRO A 16 -5.58 10.63 -49.75
C PRO A 16 -6.37 11.55 -48.80
N TYR A 17 -7.32 10.98 -48.04
CA TYR A 17 -7.97 11.69 -46.94
C TYR A 17 -7.06 11.70 -45.71
N ILE A 18 -6.54 12.88 -45.37
CA ILE A 18 -5.92 13.15 -44.07
C ILE A 18 -7.06 13.28 -43.05
N VAL A 19 -7.13 12.35 -42.08
CA VAL A 19 -8.04 12.49 -40.94
C VAL A 19 -7.52 13.60 -40.05
N ASN A 20 -8.22 14.74 -40.07
CA ASN A 20 -7.92 15.91 -39.26
C ASN A 20 -8.16 15.57 -37.77
N GLN A 21 -7.12 15.70 -36.94
CA GLN A 21 -7.07 15.28 -35.52
C GLN A 21 -8.00 16.05 -34.55
N LYS A 22 -8.92 16.89 -35.03
CA LYS A 22 -9.69 17.80 -34.17
C LYS A 22 -11.03 17.26 -33.64
N SER A 23 -11.32 15.96 -33.75
CA SER A 23 -12.53 15.40 -33.12
C SER A 23 -12.36 13.94 -32.66
N CYS A 24 -11.40 13.69 -31.76
CA CYS A 24 -11.37 12.42 -31.02
C CYS A 24 -10.98 12.69 -29.56
N SER A 25 -11.97 12.91 -28.69
CA SER A 25 -11.75 13.12 -27.25
C SER A 25 -11.65 11.83 -26.44
N ASN A 26 -11.61 10.66 -27.09
CA ASN A 26 -11.62 9.38 -26.39
C ASN A 26 -10.94 8.27 -27.22
N LEU A 27 -9.81 7.73 -26.73
CA LEU A 27 -9.00 6.71 -27.42
C LEU A 27 -9.81 5.45 -27.79
N ARG A 28 -10.79 5.08 -26.95
CA ARG A 28 -11.68 3.92 -27.19
C ARG A 28 -12.57 4.10 -28.43
N LYS A 29 -13.07 5.32 -28.70
CA LYS A 29 -13.90 5.60 -29.88
C LYS A 29 -13.07 5.52 -31.17
N CYS A 30 -11.83 5.99 -31.14
CA CYS A 30 -10.92 5.91 -32.29
C CYS A 30 -10.52 4.45 -32.62
N GLN A 31 -10.34 3.58 -31.62
CA GLN A 31 -10.06 2.15 -31.84
C GLN A 31 -11.26 1.38 -32.40
N LEU A 32 -12.47 1.65 -31.89
CA LEU A 32 -13.70 1.01 -32.38
C LEU A 32 -14.03 1.40 -33.83
N LEU A 33 -13.81 2.66 -34.23
CA LEU A 33 -13.98 3.11 -35.62
C LEU A 33 -12.96 2.47 -36.57
N SER A 34 -11.72 2.28 -36.12
CA SER A 34 -10.68 1.61 -36.91
C SER A 34 -11.01 0.12 -37.15
N LEU A 35 -11.55 -0.57 -36.13
CA LEU A 35 -12.03 -1.95 -36.22
C LEU A 35 -13.27 -2.11 -37.10
N TYR A 36 -14.20 -1.15 -37.07
CA TYR A 36 -15.39 -1.16 -37.92
C TYR A 36 -15.05 -0.94 -39.40
N HIS A 37 -14.05 -0.10 -39.69
CA HIS A 37 -13.53 0.08 -41.05
C HIS A 37 -12.73 -1.13 -41.55
N ALA A 38 -11.97 -1.80 -40.67
CA ALA A 38 -11.28 -3.05 -41.00
C ALA A 38 -12.25 -4.21 -41.34
N HIS A 39 -13.44 -4.24 -40.73
CA HIS A 39 -14.47 -5.25 -41.02
C HIS A 39 -15.16 -5.05 -42.40
N ARG A 40 -15.13 -3.85 -42.99
CA ARG A 40 -15.82 -3.55 -44.26
C ARG A 40 -15.00 -3.90 -45.52
N GLN A 41 -13.70 -4.17 -45.39
CA GLN A 41 -12.87 -4.70 -46.48
C GLN A 41 -12.67 -6.20 -46.23
N GLY A 42 -13.55 -7.01 -46.79
CA GLY A 42 -13.57 -8.45 -46.53
C GLY A 42 -12.27 -9.15 -46.87
N GLN A 43 -11.71 -9.89 -45.91
CA GLN A 43 -10.70 -10.92 -46.18
C GLN A 43 -10.81 -12.11 -45.22
N SER A 44 -11.01 -13.27 -45.84
CA SER A 44 -10.49 -14.62 -45.57
C SER A 44 -10.44 -15.19 -44.14
N ALA A 45 -10.86 -16.45 -44.04
CA ALA A 45 -11.08 -17.28 -42.85
C ALA A 45 -9.84 -17.60 -41.96
N ILE A 46 -8.76 -16.82 -42.03
CA ILE A 46 -7.53 -17.04 -41.24
C ILE A 46 -7.53 -16.22 -39.93
N MET A 47 -8.42 -15.24 -39.77
CA MET A 47 -8.53 -14.40 -38.56
C MET A 47 -9.46 -14.99 -37.47
N ARG A 48 -9.71 -16.30 -37.44
CA ARG A 48 -10.46 -16.94 -36.33
C ARG A 48 -9.57 -17.55 -35.26
N CYS A 49 -8.28 -17.75 -35.51
CA CYS A 49 -7.34 -18.28 -34.50
C CYS A 49 -6.69 -17.20 -33.62
N LEU A 50 -6.63 -15.94 -34.06
CA LEU A 50 -6.04 -14.86 -33.25
C LEU A 50 -7.00 -14.26 -32.21
N VAL A 51 -8.31 -14.42 -32.40
CA VAL A 51 -9.30 -13.91 -31.43
C VAL A 51 -9.38 -14.78 -30.17
N PHE A 52 -9.05 -16.07 -30.24
CA PHE A 52 -9.04 -16.96 -29.08
C PHE A 52 -7.75 -16.88 -28.24
N LEU A 53 -6.63 -16.43 -28.81
CA LEU A 53 -5.38 -16.23 -28.08
C LEU A 53 -5.28 -14.87 -27.37
N VAL A 54 -6.19 -13.93 -27.65
CA VAL A 54 -6.27 -12.64 -26.95
C VAL A 54 -7.20 -12.71 -25.72
N LEU A 55 -8.01 -13.76 -25.59
CA LEU A 55 -8.96 -13.92 -24.47
C LEU A 55 -8.41 -14.62 -23.21
N LEU A 56 -7.15 -15.06 -23.22
CA LEU A 56 -6.45 -15.60 -22.03
C LEU A 56 -5.47 -14.62 -21.39
N GLY A 57 -5.39 -13.40 -21.91
CA GLY A 57 -4.58 -12.31 -21.40
C GLY A 57 -5.41 -11.19 -20.77
N ALA A 58 -6.54 -11.51 -20.13
CA ALA A 58 -7.08 -10.60 -19.11
C ALA A 58 -6.16 -10.71 -17.89
N ALA A 59 -4.98 -10.10 -17.98
CA ALA A 59 -4.23 -9.75 -16.79
C ALA A 59 -5.20 -8.92 -15.93
N PHE A 60 -5.58 -9.47 -14.78
CA PHE A 60 -6.27 -8.75 -13.75
C PHE A 60 -5.52 -7.43 -13.55
N ALA A 61 -6.17 -6.32 -13.84
CA ALA A 61 -5.67 -5.02 -13.42
C ALA A 61 -5.76 -5.04 -11.90
N GLU A 62 -4.63 -5.29 -11.23
CA GLU A 62 -4.55 -5.13 -9.78
C GLU A 62 -4.73 -3.64 -9.44
N ASP A 63 -5.53 -3.41 -8.41
CA ASP A 63 -6.06 -2.12 -7.99
C ASP A 63 -5.12 -1.52 -6.93
N ASP A 64 -4.28 -0.53 -7.29
CA ASP A 64 -3.13 -0.14 -6.47
C ASP A 64 -3.39 0.98 -5.39
N LYS A 65 -3.23 0.71 -4.06
CA LYS A 65 -3.37 1.67 -2.91
C LYS A 65 -2.59 1.30 -1.60
N ILE A 66 -2.17 2.25 -0.74
CA ILE A 66 -0.72 2.52 -0.46
C ILE A 66 -0.10 2.94 -1.81
N VAL A 67 0.87 3.86 -1.91
CA VAL A 67 1.30 4.24 -3.28
C VAL A 67 1.74 2.95 -3.99
N GLY A 68 1.05 2.55 -5.06
CA GLY A 68 1.24 1.26 -5.75
C GLY A 68 0.84 -0.05 -5.01
N GLY A 69 0.01 -0.03 -3.95
CA GLY A 69 -0.36 -1.21 -3.13
C GLY A 69 -1.65 -1.94 -3.55
N TYR A 70 -2.62 -2.25 -2.67
CA TYR A 70 -3.97 -2.74 -2.98
C TYR A 70 -4.88 -2.74 -1.73
N GLU A 71 -6.21 -2.74 -1.91
CA GLU A 71 -7.14 -2.90 -0.78
C GLU A 71 -6.89 -4.26 -0.13
N CYS A 72 -6.54 -4.27 1.16
CA CYS A 72 -6.38 -5.52 1.90
C CYS A 72 -7.70 -6.30 1.88
N GLN A 73 -7.62 -7.63 1.87
CA GLN A 73 -8.75 -8.45 2.30
C GLN A 73 -9.19 -7.98 3.70
N PRO A 74 -10.48 -7.69 3.94
CA PRO A 74 -10.94 -7.22 5.25
C PRO A 74 -10.44 -8.12 6.38
N TYR A 75 -9.88 -7.51 7.41
CA TYR A 75 -9.36 -8.20 8.60
C TYR A 75 -8.18 -9.18 8.33
N SER A 76 -7.58 -9.17 7.14
CA SER A 76 -6.41 -10.00 6.84
C SER A 76 -5.15 -9.57 7.60
N GLN A 77 -5.11 -8.33 8.10
CA GLN A 77 -4.06 -7.80 8.98
C GLN A 77 -4.63 -7.53 10.39
N PRO A 78 -5.02 -8.55 11.17
CA PRO A 78 -5.79 -8.38 12.41
C PRO A 78 -4.99 -7.73 13.57
N HIS A 79 -3.68 -7.54 13.37
CA HIS A 79 -2.79 -6.82 14.28
C HIS A 79 -2.70 -5.32 13.97
N GLN A 80 -3.18 -4.88 12.80
CA GLN A 80 -3.22 -3.47 12.43
C GLN A 80 -4.14 -2.72 13.38
N VAL A 81 -3.65 -1.58 13.89
CA VAL A 81 -4.48 -0.63 14.64
C VAL A 81 -4.41 0.76 14.02
N SER A 82 -5.46 1.53 14.22
CA SER A 82 -5.52 2.96 13.93
C SER A 82 -5.37 3.74 15.25
N LEU A 83 -4.42 4.67 15.27
CA LEU A 83 -4.28 5.63 16.37
C LEU A 83 -5.14 6.85 16.07
N ASN A 84 -6.09 7.11 16.97
CA ASN A 84 -7.09 8.14 16.82
C ASN A 84 -7.00 9.20 17.92
N SER A 85 -7.07 10.48 17.53
CA SER A 85 -7.17 11.62 18.44
C SER A 85 -8.19 12.63 17.89
N GLY A 86 -9.41 12.16 17.61
CA GLY A 86 -10.47 12.87 16.88
C GLY A 86 -10.47 12.58 15.37
N TYR A 87 -9.36 12.05 14.86
CA TYR A 87 -9.19 11.50 13.52
C TYR A 87 -8.01 10.51 13.54
N HIS A 88 -7.97 9.60 12.55
CA HIS A 88 -6.82 8.73 12.29
C HIS A 88 -5.60 9.57 11.92
N PHE A 89 -4.48 9.40 12.63
CA PHE A 89 -3.25 10.16 12.36
C PHE A 89 -2.00 9.29 12.21
N CYS A 90 -2.01 8.06 12.73
CA CYS A 90 -0.94 7.07 12.61
C CYS A 90 -1.51 5.66 12.72
N GLY A 91 -0.75 4.68 12.28
CA GLY A 91 -0.96 3.26 12.54
C GLY A 91 -0.27 2.75 13.80
N GLY A 92 -0.44 1.45 14.05
CA GLY A 92 0.24 0.68 15.08
C GLY A 92 0.07 -0.80 14.84
N SER A 93 0.76 -1.60 15.67
CA SER A 93 0.71 -3.06 15.65
C SER A 93 0.38 -3.59 17.05
N LEU A 94 -0.71 -4.32 17.20
CA LEU A 94 -1.01 -5.06 18.43
C LEU A 94 0.01 -6.19 18.59
N VAL A 95 0.71 -6.26 19.72
CA VAL A 95 1.75 -7.28 19.99
C VAL A 95 1.38 -8.25 21.11
N ASN A 96 0.38 -7.88 21.93
CA ASN A 96 -0.38 -8.74 22.83
C ASN A 96 -1.68 -8.01 23.21
N GLU A 97 -2.52 -8.60 24.06
CA GLU A 97 -3.81 -8.04 24.43
C GLU A 97 -3.73 -6.68 25.16
N ASN A 98 -2.57 -6.27 25.68
CA ASN A 98 -2.42 -5.03 26.45
C ASN A 98 -1.55 -3.97 25.75
N TRP A 99 -0.81 -4.34 24.71
CA TRP A 99 0.27 -3.52 24.19
C TRP A 99 0.25 -3.39 22.66
N VAL A 100 0.50 -2.16 22.22
CA VAL A 100 0.65 -1.78 20.82
C VAL A 100 2.04 -1.18 20.61
N VAL A 101 2.72 -1.58 19.54
CA VAL A 101 3.93 -0.94 19.02
C VAL A 101 3.56 0.07 17.94
N SER A 102 4.17 1.25 17.95
CA SER A 102 4.02 2.30 16.93
C SER A 102 5.31 3.12 16.82
N ALA A 103 5.32 4.19 16.04
CA ALA A 103 6.45 5.09 15.89
C ALA A 103 6.49 6.15 17.00
N ALA A 104 7.68 6.56 17.43
CA ALA A 104 7.85 7.58 18.47
C ALA A 104 7.43 8.97 18.02
N HIS A 105 7.57 9.29 16.73
CA HIS A 105 7.09 10.56 16.17
C HIS A 105 5.56 10.68 16.16
N CYS A 106 4.83 9.56 16.28
CA CYS A 106 3.37 9.53 16.46
C CYS A 106 2.92 9.86 17.89
N TYR A 107 3.83 10.19 18.80
CA TYR A 107 3.49 10.43 20.21
C TYR A 107 2.44 11.53 20.40
N LYS A 108 1.41 11.17 21.18
CA LYS A 108 0.48 12.08 21.86
C LYS A 108 0.30 11.61 23.30
N SER A 109 -0.02 12.52 24.22
CA SER A 109 -0.17 12.20 25.65
C SER A 109 -1.30 11.22 25.95
N ARG A 110 -2.33 11.18 25.10
CA ARG A 110 -3.43 10.21 25.13
C ARG A 110 -3.89 9.95 23.70
N VAL A 111 -4.14 8.68 23.40
CA VAL A 111 -4.69 8.23 22.11
C VAL A 111 -5.82 7.24 22.35
N GLU A 112 -6.77 7.16 21.42
CA GLU A 112 -7.70 6.04 21.34
C GLU A 112 -7.17 5.07 20.28
N VAL A 113 -7.01 3.80 20.66
CA VAL A 113 -6.56 2.73 19.77
C VAL A 113 -7.80 2.05 19.20
N HIS A 114 -7.94 2.09 17.88
CA HIS A 114 -9.02 1.44 17.14
C HIS A 114 -8.48 0.14 16.54
N MET A 115 -9.03 -1.00 16.95
CA MET A 115 -8.68 -2.35 16.48
C MET A 115 -9.88 -2.97 15.76
N GLY A 116 -9.63 -3.96 14.90
CA GLY A 116 -10.70 -4.66 14.17
C GLY A 116 -11.36 -3.79 13.10
N GLU A 117 -10.62 -2.82 12.57
CA GLU A 117 -11.04 -1.89 11.54
C GLU A 117 -10.69 -2.42 10.14
N HIS A 118 -11.61 -2.32 9.17
CA HIS A 118 -11.26 -2.29 7.75
C HIS A 118 -11.53 -0.90 7.17
N ASN A 119 -12.75 -0.38 7.36
CA ASN A 119 -13.13 0.96 6.95
C ASN A 119 -13.26 1.94 8.14
N ILE A 120 -12.24 2.78 8.35
CA ILE A 120 -12.15 3.73 9.49
C ILE A 120 -13.18 4.87 9.47
N ARG A 121 -14.15 4.86 8.53
CA ARG A 121 -15.26 5.81 8.46
C ARG A 121 -16.63 5.15 8.65
N VAL A 122 -16.69 3.83 8.77
CA VAL A 122 -17.93 3.06 8.89
C VAL A 122 -17.80 2.14 10.10
N THR A 123 -18.84 2.08 10.92
CA THR A 123 -18.92 1.04 11.97
C THR A 123 -19.42 -0.25 11.33
N GLU A 124 -18.53 -1.23 11.22
CA GLU A 124 -18.72 -2.57 10.66
C GLU A 124 -19.16 -3.58 11.75
N GLY A 125 -19.01 -3.26 13.04
CA GLY A 125 -19.54 -4.02 14.17
C GLY A 125 -18.54 -4.98 14.82
N HIS A 126 -17.26 -4.88 14.47
CA HIS A 126 -16.18 -5.71 14.99
C HIS A 126 -15.11 -4.91 15.74
N GLU A 127 -15.30 -3.59 15.79
CA GLU A 127 -14.30 -2.66 16.27
C GLU A 127 -14.16 -2.71 17.80
N GLN A 128 -12.93 -2.46 18.25
CA GLN A 128 -12.65 -2.22 19.65
C GLN A 128 -11.94 -0.89 19.79
N PHE A 129 -12.59 0.05 20.48
CA PHE A 129 -12.02 1.35 20.80
C PHE A 129 -11.54 1.34 22.25
N ILE A 130 -10.23 1.44 22.43
CA ILE A 130 -9.61 1.38 23.75
C ILE A 130 -8.64 2.55 23.91
N THR A 131 -8.87 3.38 24.92
CA THR A 131 -7.96 4.49 25.23
C THR A 131 -6.63 3.98 25.78
N SER A 132 -5.55 4.71 25.50
CA SER A 132 -4.24 4.44 26.09
C SER A 132 -4.23 4.77 27.59
N SER A 133 -3.73 3.86 28.42
CA SER A 133 -3.35 4.17 29.80
C SER A 133 -1.96 4.80 29.87
N ARG A 134 -1.05 4.40 28.98
CA ARG A 134 0.34 4.91 28.91
C ARG A 134 0.83 4.95 27.46
N VAL A 135 1.67 5.93 27.15
CA VAL A 135 2.31 6.10 25.85
C VAL A 135 3.81 6.38 26.10
N ILE A 136 4.68 5.50 25.63
CA ILE A 136 6.08 5.41 26.05
C ILE A 136 6.99 5.40 24.81
N LYS A 137 7.57 6.55 24.48
CA LYS A 137 8.60 6.62 23.43
C LYS A 137 9.86 5.86 23.89
N HIS A 138 10.60 5.31 22.93
CA HIS A 138 11.93 4.80 23.23
C HIS A 138 12.80 5.91 23.87
N PRO A 139 13.54 5.63 24.96
CA PRO A 139 14.26 6.66 25.72
C PRO A 139 15.38 7.35 24.92
N ARG A 140 15.86 6.69 23.86
CA ARG A 140 16.87 7.23 22.93
C ARG A 140 16.28 7.77 21.62
N TYR A 141 14.96 7.96 21.55
CA TYR A 141 14.34 8.57 20.37
C TYR A 141 14.89 9.99 20.15
N SER A 142 15.32 10.27 18.92
CA SER A 142 15.83 11.58 18.50
C SER A 142 14.94 12.13 17.39
N SER A 143 14.23 13.22 17.66
CA SER A 143 13.40 13.89 16.65
C SER A 143 14.22 14.69 15.62
N TYR A 144 15.53 14.81 15.81
CA TYR A 144 16.41 15.53 14.88
C TYR A 144 16.70 14.72 13.62
N ASN A 145 16.97 13.42 13.78
CA ASN A 145 17.29 12.48 12.70
C ASN A 145 16.33 11.28 12.63
N ILE A 146 15.26 11.31 13.43
CA ILE A 146 14.24 10.24 13.52
C ILE A 146 14.85 8.89 13.94
N ASP A 147 15.97 8.91 14.67
CA ASP A 147 16.61 7.69 15.17
C ASP A 147 15.87 7.11 16.39
N ASN A 148 15.89 5.78 16.51
CA ASN A 148 15.13 5.02 17.50
C ASN A 148 13.63 5.35 17.53
N ASP A 149 13.03 5.49 16.35
CA ASP A 149 11.63 5.87 16.16
C ASP A 149 10.64 4.73 16.43
N ILE A 150 10.59 4.30 17.69
CA ILE A 150 9.68 3.26 18.17
C ILE A 150 9.07 3.65 19.52
N MET A 151 7.83 3.22 19.74
CA MET A 151 7.01 3.57 20.89
C MET A 151 6.12 2.40 21.30
N LEU A 152 5.88 2.28 22.60
CA LEU A 152 4.88 1.37 23.18
C LEU A 152 3.67 2.17 23.67
N ILE A 153 2.48 1.62 23.43
CA ILE A 153 1.21 2.13 23.94
C ILE A 153 0.59 1.02 24.79
N LYS A 154 0.37 1.28 26.08
CA LYS A 154 -0.39 0.40 26.96
C LYS A 154 -1.86 0.74 26.86
N LEU A 155 -2.69 -0.24 26.59
CA LEU A 155 -4.15 -0.11 26.59
C LEU A 155 -4.68 0.10 28.02
N SER A 156 -5.82 0.78 28.15
CA SER A 156 -6.50 0.99 29.45
C SER A 156 -7.21 -0.25 29.99
N LYS A 157 -7.53 -1.18 29.09
CA LYS A 157 -8.06 -2.52 29.36
C LYS A 157 -7.56 -3.46 28.26
N PRO A 158 -7.45 -4.77 28.51
CA PRO A 158 -7.03 -5.71 27.47
C PRO A 158 -8.02 -5.73 26.30
N ALA A 159 -7.50 -5.91 25.09
CA ALA A 159 -8.27 -6.20 23.89
C ALA A 159 -8.86 -7.61 23.95
N THR A 160 -10.07 -7.78 23.43
CA THR A 160 -10.69 -9.09 23.25
C THR A 160 -10.15 -9.72 21.98
N LEU A 161 -9.25 -10.70 22.11
CA LEU A 161 -8.68 -11.38 20.95
C LEU A 161 -9.71 -12.27 20.26
N ASN A 162 -9.86 -12.13 18.94
CA ASN A 162 -10.81 -12.88 18.11
C ASN A 162 -10.34 -12.87 16.64
N GLN A 163 -11.16 -13.33 15.68
CA GLN A 163 -10.76 -13.40 14.27
C GLN A 163 -10.43 -12.04 13.60
N TYR A 164 -10.86 -10.92 14.19
CA TYR A 164 -10.64 -9.56 13.67
C TYR A 164 -9.50 -8.83 14.39
N VAL A 165 -9.16 -9.29 15.61
CA VAL A 165 -8.16 -8.67 16.49
C VAL A 165 -7.23 -9.75 17.01
N GLN A 166 -6.01 -9.80 16.49
CA GLN A 166 -4.96 -10.74 16.89
C GLN A 166 -3.62 -10.02 16.96
N PRO A 167 -2.74 -10.38 17.91
CA PRO A 167 -1.40 -9.80 17.95
C PRO A 167 -0.51 -10.34 16.82
N VAL A 168 0.50 -9.55 16.44
CA VAL A 168 1.63 -10.00 15.62
C VAL A 168 2.82 -10.35 16.51
N ALA A 169 3.56 -11.39 16.15
CA ALA A 169 4.74 -11.81 16.89
C ALA A 169 5.89 -10.80 16.76
N LEU A 170 6.62 -10.60 17.87
CA LEU A 170 7.89 -9.89 17.85
C LEU A 170 8.99 -10.77 17.21
N PRO A 171 10.00 -10.16 16.58
CA PRO A 171 11.05 -10.88 15.87
C PRO A 171 12.05 -11.52 16.82
N THR A 172 12.38 -12.79 16.63
CA THR A 172 13.50 -13.44 17.34
C THR A 172 14.86 -13.16 16.69
N SER A 173 14.84 -12.73 15.43
CA SER A 173 16.02 -12.35 14.65
C SER A 173 15.64 -11.34 13.57
N CYS A 174 16.63 -10.59 13.10
CA CYS A 174 16.43 -9.62 12.02
C CYS A 174 16.23 -10.32 10.67
N ALA A 175 15.22 -9.89 9.92
CA ALA A 175 15.04 -10.33 8.54
C ALA A 175 16.18 -9.80 7.64
N SER A 176 16.59 -10.61 6.66
CA SER A 176 17.67 -10.26 5.73
C SER A 176 17.15 -9.47 4.52
N ALA A 177 18.05 -8.76 3.84
CA ALA A 177 17.75 -8.12 2.56
C ALA A 177 17.15 -9.13 1.55
N GLY A 178 16.21 -8.66 0.74
CA GLY A 178 15.42 -9.47 -0.19
C GLY A 178 14.19 -10.15 0.42
N THR A 179 14.06 -10.19 1.75
CA THR A 179 12.87 -10.75 2.42
C THR A 179 11.63 -9.96 2.00
N ARG A 180 10.59 -10.67 1.54
CA ARG A 180 9.29 -10.10 1.18
C ARG A 180 8.47 -9.85 2.46
N CYS A 181 7.89 -8.66 2.53
CA CYS A 181 7.11 -8.21 3.66
C CYS A 181 5.83 -7.52 3.20
N THR A 182 4.84 -7.47 4.07
CA THR A 182 3.62 -6.69 3.89
C THR A 182 3.70 -5.44 4.75
N VAL A 183 3.51 -4.27 4.14
CA VAL A 183 3.22 -3.03 4.84
C VAL A 183 1.74 -2.71 4.67
N SER A 184 1.09 -2.17 5.71
CA SER A 184 -0.32 -1.81 5.65
C SER A 184 -0.65 -0.52 6.40
N GLY A 185 -1.70 0.16 5.96
CA GLY A 185 -2.16 1.42 6.58
C GLY A 185 -3.31 2.11 5.85
N TRP A 186 -3.72 3.25 6.41
CA TRP A 186 -4.76 4.15 5.87
C TRP A 186 -4.18 5.50 5.43
N GLY A 187 -2.88 5.53 5.14
CA GLY A 187 -2.16 6.70 4.68
C GLY A 187 -2.53 7.13 3.27
N ASN A 188 -1.89 8.21 2.83
CA ASN A 188 -2.11 8.81 1.53
C ASN A 188 -1.71 7.85 0.41
N THR A 189 -2.63 7.58 -0.50
CA THR A 189 -2.43 6.65 -1.62
C THR A 189 -1.92 7.35 -2.89
N MET A 190 -1.89 8.69 -2.91
CA MET A 190 -1.58 9.51 -4.10
C MET A 190 -2.42 9.15 -5.34
N SER A 191 -3.58 8.53 -5.14
CA SER A 191 -4.50 8.08 -6.19
C SER A 191 -5.91 8.60 -5.90
N SER A 192 -6.55 9.16 -6.92
CA SER A 192 -7.93 9.70 -6.81
C SER A 192 -9.01 8.62 -6.81
N THR A 193 -8.69 7.40 -7.23
CA THR A 193 -9.62 6.27 -7.28
C THR A 193 -9.54 5.37 -6.05
N ALA A 194 -8.50 5.56 -5.23
CA ALA A 194 -8.26 4.79 -4.03
C ALA A 194 -9.10 5.29 -2.84
N ASP A 195 -9.89 4.41 -2.24
CA ASP A 195 -10.60 4.71 -1.00
C ASP A 195 -9.65 4.55 0.20
N ARG A 196 -9.01 5.65 0.59
CA ARG A 196 -8.13 5.75 1.76
C ARG A 196 -8.82 5.44 3.10
N ASN A 197 -10.15 5.33 3.12
CA ASN A 197 -10.85 4.96 4.35
C ASN A 197 -10.78 3.46 4.60
N LYS A 198 -10.50 2.66 3.57
CA LYS A 198 -10.30 1.21 3.69
C LYS A 198 -8.83 0.86 3.84
N LEU A 199 -8.53 -0.20 4.58
CA LEU A 199 -7.15 -0.61 4.83
C LEU A 199 -6.45 -1.02 3.53
N GLN A 200 -5.23 -0.52 3.36
CA GLN A 200 -4.39 -0.75 2.20
C GLN A 200 -3.17 -1.60 2.56
N CYS A 201 -2.73 -2.43 1.61
CA CYS A 201 -1.64 -3.38 1.75
C CYS A 201 -0.65 -3.20 0.59
N LEU A 202 0.64 -3.38 0.85
CA LEU A 202 1.67 -3.40 -0.20
C LEU A 202 2.72 -4.47 0.12
N GLN A 203 3.08 -5.26 -0.89
CA GLN A 203 4.21 -6.19 -0.81
C GLN A 203 5.51 -5.45 -1.15
N ILE A 204 6.44 -5.39 -0.20
CA ILE A 204 7.75 -4.75 -0.35
C ILE A 204 8.89 -5.72 0.01
N PRO A 205 10.02 -5.72 -0.72
CA PRO A 205 11.24 -6.37 -0.26
C PRO A 205 12.00 -5.47 0.71
N ILE A 206 12.66 -6.06 1.70
CA ILE A 206 13.74 -5.38 2.44
C ILE A 206 14.91 -5.13 1.47
N LEU A 207 15.44 -3.92 1.45
CA LEU A 207 16.59 -3.55 0.62
C LEU A 207 17.90 -3.83 1.35
N SER A 208 19.01 -3.88 0.62
CA SER A 208 20.33 -4.01 1.23
C SER A 208 20.70 -2.71 1.97
N ASP A 209 21.46 -2.82 3.07
CA ASP A 209 21.96 -1.64 3.80
C ASP A 209 22.73 -0.70 2.85
N ARG A 210 23.50 -1.27 1.90
CA ARG A 210 24.21 -0.51 0.86
C ARG A 210 23.27 0.33 -0.01
N ASP A 211 22.15 -0.24 -0.44
CA ASP A 211 21.20 0.50 -1.29
C ASP A 211 20.47 1.57 -0.46
N CYS A 212 20.16 1.27 0.80
CA CYS A 212 19.57 2.22 1.74
C CYS A 212 20.49 3.42 2.00
N ASP A 213 21.76 3.17 2.31
CA ASP A 213 22.79 4.20 2.50
C ASP A 213 23.03 5.02 1.23
N LYS A 214 22.97 4.38 0.05
CA LYS A 214 23.12 5.07 -1.22
C LYS A 214 21.94 5.99 -1.51
N ALA A 215 20.72 5.58 -1.15
CA ALA A 215 19.51 6.39 -1.26
C ALA A 215 19.54 7.58 -0.28
N TYR A 216 20.09 7.37 0.92
CA TYR A 216 20.11 8.36 1.99
C TYR A 216 21.51 8.53 2.62
N PRO A 217 22.48 9.13 1.91
CA PRO A 217 23.87 9.20 2.36
C PRO A 217 24.04 9.87 3.72
N GLY A 218 24.52 9.09 4.71
CA GLY A 218 24.81 9.57 6.06
C GLY A 218 23.59 9.75 6.98
N MET A 219 22.42 9.28 6.57
CA MET A 219 21.17 9.45 7.34
C MET A 219 20.64 8.14 7.94
N ILE A 220 21.04 6.99 7.40
CA ILE A 220 20.60 5.68 7.90
C ILE A 220 21.44 5.26 9.10
N THR A 221 20.76 4.90 10.18
CA THR A 221 21.39 4.35 11.39
C THR A 221 21.17 2.84 11.48
N ASP A 222 21.87 2.17 12.40
CA ASP A 222 21.68 0.72 12.64
C ASP A 222 20.23 0.37 13.01
N ALA A 223 19.53 1.30 13.67
CA ALA A 223 18.13 1.21 14.07
C ALA A 223 17.13 1.36 12.91
N MET A 224 17.61 1.53 11.68
CA MET A 224 16.80 1.73 10.49
C MET A 224 17.07 0.64 9.43
N PHE A 225 16.10 0.45 8.53
CA PHE A 225 16.31 -0.23 7.27
C PHE A 225 15.39 0.35 6.20
N CYS A 226 15.76 0.17 4.93
CA CYS A 226 14.89 0.53 3.81
C CYS A 226 14.13 -0.70 3.31
N ALA A 227 12.91 -0.49 2.85
CA ALA A 227 12.15 -1.49 2.11
C ALA A 227 11.31 -0.82 1.03
N GLY A 228 11.03 -1.54 -0.05
CA GLY A 228 10.29 -1.00 -1.20
C GLY A 228 11.05 -1.18 -2.51
N TYR A 229 10.82 -0.27 -3.44
CA TYR A 229 11.25 -0.39 -4.83
C TYR A 229 12.05 0.85 -5.24
N MET A 230 13.29 0.66 -5.68
CA MET A 230 14.19 1.77 -6.04
C MET A 230 13.71 2.53 -7.28
N GLU A 231 12.91 1.89 -8.13
CA GLU A 231 12.24 2.50 -9.28
C GLU A 231 11.11 3.48 -8.89
N GLY A 232 10.69 3.51 -7.62
CA GLY A 232 9.55 4.29 -7.16
C GLY A 232 8.21 3.67 -7.56
N GLY A 233 7.14 4.46 -7.49
CA GLY A 233 5.77 4.03 -7.78
C GLY A 233 5.12 3.15 -6.70
N LYS A 234 5.90 2.57 -5.77
CA LYS A 234 5.44 1.71 -4.69
C LYS A 234 6.06 2.08 -3.33
N ASP A 235 5.26 2.61 -2.40
CA ASP A 235 5.75 3.05 -1.08
C ASP A 235 4.62 3.32 -0.06
N SER A 236 4.96 3.20 1.22
CA SER A 236 4.19 3.80 2.32
C SER A 236 4.23 5.33 2.27
N CYS A 237 3.26 6.01 2.87
CA CYS A 237 3.15 7.46 2.78
C CYS A 237 2.57 8.10 4.05
N GLN A 238 2.29 9.41 4.01
CA GLN A 238 1.79 10.13 5.20
C GLN A 238 0.48 9.51 5.71
N GLY A 239 0.45 9.19 7.00
CA GLY A 239 -0.66 8.49 7.67
C GLY A 239 -0.41 6.99 7.88
N ASP A 240 0.52 6.38 7.15
CA ASP A 240 0.93 4.99 7.40
C ASP A 240 1.93 4.88 8.58
N SER A 241 2.55 5.99 8.97
CA SER A 241 3.47 6.13 10.10
C SER A 241 3.02 5.34 11.33
N GLY A 242 3.93 4.59 11.94
CA GLY A 242 3.65 3.71 13.07
C GLY A 242 3.03 2.37 12.70
N GLY A 243 2.57 2.19 11.45
CA GLY A 243 2.03 0.93 10.94
C GLY A 243 3.07 -0.19 10.85
N PRO A 244 2.61 -1.44 10.65
CA PRO A 244 3.46 -2.62 10.62
C PRO A 244 4.21 -2.79 9.29
N VAL A 245 5.42 -3.35 9.38
CA VAL A 245 6.04 -4.13 8.29
C VAL A 245 6.18 -5.57 8.78
N VAL A 246 5.35 -6.47 8.25
CA VAL A 246 5.29 -7.88 8.64
C VAL A 246 5.96 -8.75 7.60
N CYS A 247 6.97 -9.51 8.02
CA CYS A 247 7.66 -10.47 7.18
C CYS A 247 7.47 -11.87 7.77
N ASN A 248 6.94 -12.82 7.00
CA ASN A 248 6.71 -14.20 7.46
C ASN A 248 5.94 -14.29 8.81
N GLY A 249 4.94 -13.42 9.01
CA GLY A 249 4.12 -13.40 10.22
C GLY A 249 4.75 -12.70 11.44
N VAL A 250 5.89 -12.02 11.25
CA VAL A 250 6.66 -11.38 12.32
C VAL A 250 6.82 -9.88 12.03
N LEU A 251 6.66 -9.04 13.06
CA LEU A 251 6.83 -7.60 12.97
C LEU A 251 8.31 -7.22 12.87
N GLN A 252 8.81 -6.96 11.67
CA GLN A 252 10.21 -6.62 11.45
C GLN A 252 10.46 -5.11 11.40
N GLY A 253 9.43 -4.33 11.03
CA GLY A 253 9.54 -2.89 10.90
C GLY A 253 8.33 -2.11 11.40
N VAL A 254 8.57 -0.84 11.67
CA VAL A 254 7.56 0.18 11.91
C VAL A 254 7.73 1.28 10.87
N VAL A 255 6.65 1.67 10.18
CA VAL A 255 6.68 2.79 9.20
C VAL A 255 7.15 4.06 9.89
N SER A 256 8.23 4.67 9.38
CA SER A 256 8.91 5.79 10.04
C SER A 256 8.97 7.03 9.16
N TRP A 257 9.79 7.04 8.11
CA TRP A 257 10.00 8.22 7.27
C TRP A 257 10.43 7.87 5.84
N GLY A 258 10.51 8.89 4.98
CA GLY A 258 10.99 8.81 3.60
C GLY A 258 11.08 10.20 3.00
N TYR A 259 11.75 10.33 1.84
CA TYR A 259 11.71 11.55 1.03
C TYR A 259 10.58 11.43 0.02
N GLY A 260 9.58 12.30 0.15
CA GLY A 260 8.35 12.17 -0.63
C GLY A 260 7.63 10.85 -0.31
N CYS A 261 6.89 10.33 -1.31
CA CYS A 261 6.35 8.98 -1.29
C CYS A 261 6.50 8.39 -2.69
N ALA A 262 7.02 7.17 -2.77
CA ALA A 262 7.17 6.43 -4.04
C ALA A 262 7.99 7.18 -5.11
N GLU A 263 8.92 8.02 -4.68
CA GLU A 263 9.85 8.69 -5.57
C GLU A 263 10.98 7.72 -5.96
N ALA A 264 11.37 7.75 -7.24
CA ALA A 264 12.48 6.94 -7.71
C ALA A 264 13.77 7.29 -6.95
N GLY A 265 14.46 6.28 -6.45
CA GLY A 265 15.67 6.41 -5.64
C GLY A 265 15.45 6.69 -4.15
N HIS A 266 14.20 6.84 -3.69
CA HIS A 266 13.87 7.18 -2.31
C HIS A 266 12.87 6.16 -1.71
N PRO A 267 13.34 4.95 -1.35
CA PRO A 267 12.48 3.94 -0.72
C PRO A 267 12.10 4.33 0.72
N GLY A 268 10.98 3.82 1.23
CA GLY A 268 10.59 4.01 2.63
C GLY A 268 11.65 3.53 3.63
N VAL A 269 11.80 4.26 4.73
CA VAL A 269 12.68 3.95 5.86
C VAL A 269 11.84 3.56 7.07
N TYR A 270 12.23 2.48 7.71
CA TYR A 270 11.48 1.81 8.77
C TYR A 270 12.36 1.61 10.02
N ALA A 271 11.78 1.72 11.21
CA ALA A 271 12.49 1.37 12.43
C ALA A 271 12.69 -0.16 12.51
N LYS A 272 13.91 -0.61 12.77
CA LYS A 272 14.34 -2.02 12.76
C LYS A 272 13.98 -2.74 14.07
N VAL A 273 12.79 -3.33 14.14
CA VAL A 273 12.17 -3.84 15.39
C VAL A 273 13.03 -4.88 16.12
N CYS A 274 13.76 -5.74 15.41
CA CYS A 274 14.63 -6.75 16.01
C CYS A 274 15.72 -6.18 16.92
N LEU A 275 16.09 -4.90 16.79
CA LEU A 275 17.06 -4.24 17.67
C LEU A 275 16.45 -3.68 18.97
N PHE A 276 15.13 -3.80 19.13
CA PHE A 276 14.39 -3.23 20.27
C PHE A 276 13.76 -4.27 21.18
N ASN A 277 13.94 -5.58 20.94
CA ASN A 277 13.28 -6.64 21.72
C ASN A 277 13.53 -6.51 23.23
N ASP A 278 14.78 -6.34 23.65
CA ASP A 278 15.11 -6.17 25.08
C ASP A 278 14.33 -5.02 25.71
N TRP A 279 14.26 -3.88 25.01
CA TRP A 279 13.53 -2.72 25.50
C TRP A 279 12.02 -2.96 25.50
N LEU A 280 11.47 -3.59 24.45
CA LEU A 280 10.06 -3.91 24.33
C LEU A 280 9.62 -4.83 25.47
N GLU A 281 10.33 -5.94 25.67
CA GLU A 281 10.03 -6.94 26.70
C GLU A 281 10.15 -6.36 28.12
N GLN A 282 11.27 -5.68 28.42
CA GLN A 282 11.47 -5.07 29.74
C GLN A 282 10.41 -4.01 30.04
N THR A 283 10.05 -3.20 29.05
CA THR A 283 9.03 -2.16 29.22
C THR A 283 7.65 -2.79 29.42
N MET A 284 7.28 -3.81 28.63
CA MET A 284 5.99 -4.49 28.79
C MET A 284 5.87 -5.23 30.13
N ALA A 285 6.97 -5.77 30.66
CA ALA A 285 7.00 -6.45 31.95
C ALA A 285 6.99 -5.49 33.15
N SER A 286 7.51 -4.27 32.98
CA SER A 286 7.64 -3.28 34.07
C SER A 286 6.32 -2.61 34.43
N TYR A 287 5.29 -2.71 33.59
CA TYR A 287 4.07 -1.92 33.71
C TYR A 287 2.82 -2.73 33.51
#